data_AF-A0A4U1MKU8-F1
#
_entry.id   AF-A0A4U1MKU8-F1
#
_cell.length_a   1.000
_cell.length_b   1.000
_cell.length_c   1.000
_cell.angle_alpha   90.00
_cell.angle_beta   90.00
_cell.angle_gamma   90.00
#
_symmetry.space_group_name_H-M   'P 1'
#
loop_
_entity.id
_entity.type
_entity.pdbx_description
1 polymer ?
#
loop_
_entity_poly.entity_id
_entity_poly.type
_entity_poly.pdbx_seq_one_letter_code
_entity_poly.pdbx_strand_id
1 'polypeptide(L)' 'MELVQCIRDVFEEEPLTGAENPLEKKLFKEGNFYPVYRDEHNSWITVDDEGEQHIIATGLTLMEDFWFSFRFRIA' A
#
# COMPACT_ATOMS: atom_id res chain seq x y z
N MET A 1 -9.03 -11.96 -6.48
CA MET A 1 -8.35 -10.71 -6.89
C MET A 1 -9.28 -9.60 -6.48
N GLU A 2 -8.83 -8.77 -5.54
CA GLU A 2 -9.55 -7.60 -5.09
C GLU A 2 -8.75 -6.36 -5.50
N LEU A 3 -9.42 -5.22 -5.64
CA LEU A 3 -8.77 -3.95 -5.93
C LEU A 3 -8.86 -3.09 -4.68
N VAL A 4 -7.75 -2.45 -4.34
CA VAL A 4 -7.69 -1.46 -3.28
C VAL A 4 -7.32 -0.13 -3.90
N GLN A 5 -8.00 0.93 -3.48
CA GLN A 5 -7.65 2.27 -3.87
C GLN A 5 -6.69 2.87 -2.85
N CYS A 6 -5.57 3.38 -3.34
CA CYS A 6 -4.67 4.19 -2.56
C CYS A 6 -5.35 5.54 -2.28
N ILE A 7 -5.59 5.85 -1.01
CA ILE A 7 -6.20 7.12 -0.57
C ILE A 7 -5.16 8.12 -0.07
N ARG A 8 -3.88 7.72 -0.02
CA ARG A 8 -2.77 8.56 0.42
C ARG A 8 -1.47 8.04 -0.16
N ASP A 9 -0.64 8.93 -0.71
CA ASP A 9 0.66 8.57 -1.25
C ASP A 9 1.50 7.75 -0.24
N VAL A 10 2.10 6.67 -0.73
CA VAL A 10 3.00 5.80 0.03
C VAL A 10 4.37 5.83 -0.63
N PHE A 11 5.38 6.03 0.20
CA PHE A 11 6.77 6.18 -0.20
C PHE A 11 7.58 4.97 0.30
N GLU A 12 8.68 4.65 -0.37
CA GLU A 12 9.61 3.58 0.03
C GLU A 12 10.24 3.87 1.40
N GLU A 13 10.61 5.13 1.63
CA GLU A 13 11.05 5.65 2.92
C GLU A 13 10.07 6.75 3.34
N GLU A 14 9.63 6.75 4.61
CA GLU A 14 8.76 7.81 5.12
C GLU A 14 9.60 9.08 5.35
N PRO A 15 9.15 10.25 4.87
CA PRO A 15 9.92 11.47 5.00
C PRO A 15 10.11 11.84 6.47
N LEU A 16 11.37 11.98 6.87
CA LEU A 16 11.81 12.32 8.24
C LEU A 16 11.17 13.61 8.80
N THR A 17 10.58 14.47 7.96
CA THR A 17 10.06 15.78 8.36
C THR A 17 8.72 16.16 7.73
N GLY A 18 8.03 15.24 7.05
CA GLY A 18 6.77 15.54 6.35
C GLY A 18 6.91 16.49 5.15
N ALA A 19 8.14 16.81 4.75
CA ALA A 19 8.44 17.44 3.47
C ALA A 19 8.58 16.34 2.41
N GLU A 20 7.93 16.51 1.25
CA GLU A 20 8.15 15.63 0.09
C GLU A 20 9.64 15.71 -0.29
N ASN A 21 10.40 14.65 -0.04
CA ASN A 21 11.79 14.59 -0.47
C ASN A 21 11.78 14.20 -1.95
N PRO A 22 12.31 15.00 -2.89
CA PRO A 22 12.24 14.70 -4.32
C PRO A 22 13.03 13.45 -4.75
N LEU A 23 13.80 12.86 -3.82
CA LEU A 23 14.51 11.60 -4.00
C LEU A 23 13.69 10.38 -3.53
N GLU A 24 12.57 10.59 -2.83
CA GLU A 24 11.75 9.50 -2.32
C GLU A 24 10.89 8.89 -3.44
N LYS A 25 11.07 7.59 -3.63
CA LYS A 25 10.30 6.79 -4.57
C LYS A 25 8.87 6.62 -4.05
N LYS A 26 7.88 7.15 -4.79
CA LYS A 26 6.45 6.90 -4.53
C LYS A 26 6.09 5.50 -5.02
N LEU A 27 5.86 4.58 -4.09
CA LEU A 27 5.41 3.21 -4.38
C LEU A 27 3.94 3.19 -4.80
N PHE A 28 3.09 3.87 -4.05
CA PHE A 28 1.66 3.94 -4.30
C PHE A 28 1.20 5.39 -4.37
N LYS A 29 0.46 5.74 -5.42
CA LYS A 29 -0.01 7.11 -5.67
C LYS A 29 -1.47 7.23 -5.24
N GLU A 30 -1.80 8.31 -4.54
CA GLU A 30 -3.17 8.63 -4.17
C GLU A 30 -4.09 8.66 -5.40
N GLY A 31 -5.28 8.06 -5.27
CA GLY A 31 -6.29 7.97 -6.31
C GLY A 31 -6.18 6.73 -7.20
N ASN A 32 -5.01 6.09 -7.26
CA ASN A 32 -4.80 4.89 -8.08
C ASN A 32 -5.34 3.62 -7.41
N PHE A 33 -5.64 2.62 -8.25
CA PHE A 33 -6.10 1.31 -7.83
C PHE A 33 -4.97 0.30 -8.02
N TYR A 34 -4.80 -0.55 -7.03
CA TYR A 34 -3.77 -1.57 -7.00
C TYR A 34 -4.41 -2.94 -6.72
N PRO A 35 -3.98 -4.00 -7.43
CA PRO A 35 -4.49 -5.34 -7.19
C PRO A 35 -3.87 -5.90 -5.91
N VAL A 36 -4.71 -6.46 -5.05
CA VAL A 36 -4.28 -7.14 -3.82
C VAL A 36 -4.48 -8.65 -3.91
N TYR A 37 -3.52 -9.36 -3.35
CA TYR A 37 -3.42 -10.81 -3.29
C TYR A 37 -3.17 -11.24 -1.86
N ARG A 38 -3.56 -12.47 -1.55
CA ARG A 38 -3.27 -13.08 -0.26
C ARG A 38 -2.25 -14.18 -0.45
N ASP A 39 -1.20 -14.11 0.34
CA ASP A 39 -0.10 -15.07 0.34
C ASP A 39 -0.38 -16.26 1.29
N GLU A 40 0.42 -17.32 1.18
CA GLU A 40 0.36 -18.52 2.03
C GLU A 40 0.48 -18.22 3.54
N HIS A 41 1.11 -17.11 3.89
CA HIS A 41 1.26 -16.66 5.27
C HIS A 41 0.09 -15.81 5.81
N ASN A 42 -1.02 -15.67 5.07
CA ASN A 42 -2.09 -14.71 5.38
C ASN A 42 -1.62 -13.25 5.40
N SER A 43 -0.59 -12.95 4.63
CA SER A 43 -0.17 -11.57 4.34
C SER A 43 -0.92 -11.08 3.10
N TRP A 44 -1.28 -9.81 3.11
CA TRP A 44 -1.86 -9.15 1.95
C TRP A 44 -0.78 -8.41 1.19
N ILE A 45 -0.64 -8.76 -0.09
CA ILE A 45 0.42 -8.28 -0.96
C ILE A 45 -0.21 -7.49 -2.11
N THR A 46 0.36 -6.35 -2.43
CA THR A 46 0.04 -5.57 -3.62
C THR A 46 1.27 -5.42 -4.51
N VAL A 47 1.06 -4.94 -5.73
CA VAL A 47 2.13 -4.66 -6.69
C VAL A 47 2.14 -3.17 -7.01
N ASP A 48 3.32 -2.55 -6.98
CA ASP A 48 3.49 -1.14 -7.34
C ASP A 48 3.56 -0.89 -8.86
N ASP A 49 3.78 0.37 -9.25
CA ASP A 49 3.86 0.81 -10.65
C ASP A 49 5.09 0.25 -11.41
N GLU A 50 6.12 -0.20 -10.69
CA GLU A 50 7.34 -0.81 -11.22
C GLU A 50 7.29 -2.34 -11.23
N GLY A 51 6.22 -2.94 -10.71
CA GLY A 51 6.03 -4.38 -10.68
C GLY A 51 6.59 -5.06 -9.43
N GLU A 52 6.99 -4.30 -8.41
CA GLU A 52 7.53 -4.86 -7.17
C GLU A 52 6.40 -5.18 -6.17
N GLN A 53 6.57 -6.27 -5.43
CA GLN A 53 5.58 -6.78 -4.49
C GLN A 53 5.80 -6.21 -3.09
N HIS A 54 4.73 -5.68 -2.48
CA HIS A 54 4.77 -5.09 -1.14
C HIS A 54 3.68 -5.65 -0.24
N ILE A 55 4.00 -5.91 1.02
CA ILE A 55 3.03 -6.31 2.03
C ILE A 55 2.32 -5.06 2.55
N ILE A 56 0.99 -5.03 2.47
CA ILE A 56 0.18 -3.88 2.90
C ILE A 56 -0.67 -4.16 4.14
N ALA A 57 -0.81 -5.42 4.53
CA ALA A 57 -1.43 -5.81 5.79
C ALA A 57 -0.99 -7.22 6.17
N THR A 58 -1.02 -7.52 7.46
CA THR A 58 -0.81 -8.88 7.97
C THR A 58 -2.01 -9.31 8.79
N GLY A 59 -2.62 -10.45 8.45
CA GLY A 59 -3.76 -10.97 9.18
C GLY A 59 -4.94 -11.42 8.33
N LEU A 60 -6.05 -11.74 9.00
CA LEU A 60 -7.21 -12.33 8.35
C LEU A 60 -7.96 -11.34 7.45
N THR A 61 -8.00 -10.07 7.85
CA THR A 61 -8.74 -9.01 7.15
C THR A 61 -7.89 -7.75 6.99
N LEU A 62 -8.07 -7.06 5.86
CA LEU A 62 -7.39 -5.81 5.54
C LEU A 62 -7.78 -4.67 6.49
N MET A 63 -9.05 -4.64 6.94
CA MET A 63 -9.60 -3.53 7.73
C MET A 63 -9.11 -3.50 9.18
N GLU A 64 -8.58 -4.61 9.69
CA GLU A 64 -8.00 -4.64 11.04
C GLU A 64 -6.61 -4.00 11.09
N ASP A 65 -5.95 -3.86 9.94
CA ASP A 65 -4.63 -3.25 9.85
C ASP A 65 -4.75 -1.71 9.77
N PHE A 66 -4.20 -1.04 10.77
CA PHE A 66 -4.22 0.42 10.85
C PHE A 66 -3.42 1.06 9.72
N TRP A 67 -2.29 0.47 9.34
CA TRP A 67 -1.46 1.01 8.26
C TRP A 67 -2.21 0.92 6.94
N PHE A 68 -2.88 -0.21 6.68
CA PHE A 68 -3.75 -0.37 5.51
C PHE A 68 -4.88 0.66 5.52
N SER A 69 -5.67 0.71 6.59
CA SER A 69 -6.86 1.58 6.66
C SER A 69 -6.52 3.07 6.59
N PHE A 70 -5.28 3.45 6.91
CA PHE A 70 -4.77 4.81 6.81
C PHE A 70 -4.32 5.21 5.38
N ARG A 71 -3.95 4.25 4.54
CA ARG A 71 -3.36 4.48 3.20
C ARG A 71 -4.19 3.93 2.05
N PHE A 72 -5.03 2.95 2.30
CA PHE A 72 -5.83 2.24 1.32
C PHE A 72 -7.28 2.09 1.76
N ARG A 73 -8.16 1.92 0.78
CA ARG A 73 -9.55 1.49 0.97
C ARG A 73 -9.89 0.37 0.01
N ILE A 74 -10.78 -0.52 0.41
CA ILE A 74 -11.33 -1.55 -0.48
C ILE A 74 -12.26 -0.86 -1.48
N ALA A 75 -12.13 -1.19 -2.77
CA ALA A 75 -12.92 -0.63 -3.87
C ALA A 75 -14.22 -1.41 -4.13
#